data_AF-A0A9D8BN55-F1
#
_entry.id   AF-A0A9D8BN55-F1
#
_cell.length_a   1.000
_cell.length_b   1.000
_cell.length_c   1.000
_cell.angle_alpha   90.00
_cell.angle_beta   90.00
_cell.angle_gamma   90.00
#
_symmetry.space_group_name_H-M   'P 1'
#
loop_
_entity.id
_entity.type
_entity.pdbx_description
1 polymer ?
#
loop_
_entity_poly.entity_id
_entity_poly.type
_entity_poly.pdbx_seq_one_letter_code
_entity_poly.pdbx_strand_id
1 'polypeptide(L)'
;QANISKSQGEIRALKTAVESYYIRYGSYPTALTQLWAATTYPRIIESAMYDPFGATTTTVYRYARSTNNAYYVIWSIGPDGTSDITGISTAGVVTPANRDDDVWTSNGSGT
;
A
#
# COMPACT_ATOMS: atom_id res chain seq x y z
N GLN A 1 3.64 15.57 -12.18
CA GLN A 1 3.60 16.05 -10.78
C GLN A 1 2.23 15.79 -10.11
N ALA A 2 1.09 16.15 -10.72
CA ALA A 2 -0.24 15.92 -10.10
C ALA A 2 -0.51 14.46 -9.68
N ASN A 3 -0.19 13.47 -10.52
CA ASN A 3 -0.39 12.05 -10.21
C ASN A 3 0.49 11.55 -9.06
N ILE A 4 1.70 12.09 -8.89
CA ILE A 4 2.58 11.75 -7.77
C ILE A 4 1.97 12.25 -6.46
N SER A 5 1.54 13.53 -6.43
CA SER A 5 0.89 14.10 -5.25
C SER A 5 -0.41 13.39 -4.89
N LYS A 6 -1.19 12.99 -5.90
CA LYS A 6 -2.38 12.15 -5.71
C LYS A 6 -2.00 10.81 -5.06
N SER A 7 -1.01 10.11 -5.62
CA SER A 7 -0.54 8.82 -5.11
C SER A 7 -0.06 8.92 -3.65
N GLN A 8 0.69 9.97 -3.31
CA GLN A 8 1.14 10.21 -1.94
C GLN A 8 -0.03 10.41 -0.96
N GLY A 9 -1.07 11.16 -1.37
CA GLY A 9 -2.26 11.39 -0.55
C GLY A 9 -3.05 10.11 -0.32
N GLU A 10 -3.33 9.37 -1.39
CA GLU A 10 -4.12 8.13 -1.34
C GLU A 10 -3.38 7.01 -0.59
N ILE A 11 -2.06 6.86 -0.80
CA ILE A 11 -1.24 5.88 -0.07
C ILE A 11 -1.20 6.19 1.43
N ARG A 12 -1.20 7.47 1.84
CA ARG A 12 -1.33 7.84 3.26
C ARG A 12 -2.69 7.47 3.84
N ALA A 13 -3.77 7.67 3.10
CA ALA A 13 -5.10 7.26 3.52
C ALA A 13 -5.20 5.73 3.64
N LEU A 14 -4.66 4.99 2.66
CA LEU A 14 -4.56 3.52 2.69
C LEU A 14 -3.76 3.04 3.90
N LYS A 15 -2.64 3.70 4.23
CA LYS A 15 -1.86 3.41 5.44
C LYS A 15 -2.74 3.51 6.69
N THR A 16 -3.44 4.62 6.87
CA THR A 16 -4.33 4.82 8.03
C THR A 16 -5.42 3.74 8.09
N ALA A 17 -6.00 3.36 6.96
CA ALA A 17 -6.99 2.29 6.89
C ALA A 17 -6.39 0.92 7.28
N VAL A 18 -5.18 0.60 6.81
CA VAL A 18 -4.46 -0.63 7.18
C VAL A 18 -4.15 -0.68 8.68
N GLU A 19 -3.68 0.42 9.27
CA GLU A 19 -3.40 0.47 10.71
C GLU A 19 -4.69 0.36 11.54
N SER A 20 -5.78 1.00 11.10
CA SER A 20 -7.08 0.86 11.76
C SER A 20 -7.62 -0.57 11.67
N TYR A 21 -7.43 -1.23 10.53
CA TYR A 21 -7.75 -2.65 10.36
C TYR A 21 -6.97 -3.51 11.36
N TYR A 22 -5.66 -3.27 11.51
CA TYR A 22 -4.83 -3.99 12.48
C TYR A 22 -5.34 -3.81 13.92
N ILE A 23 -5.66 -2.58 14.32
CA ILE A 23 -6.20 -2.28 15.66
C ILE A 23 -7.48 -3.09 15.94
N ARG A 24 -8.32 -3.32 14.93
CA ARG A 24 -9.56 -4.07 15.07
C ARG A 24 -9.38 -5.58 15.05
N TYR A 25 -8.64 -6.09 14.07
CA TYR A 25 -8.60 -7.52 13.74
C TYR A 25 -7.32 -8.22 14.24
N GLY A 26 -6.39 -7.48 14.83
CA GLY A 26 -5.13 -8.00 15.38
C GLY A 26 -4.13 -8.47 14.32
N SER A 27 -4.40 -8.22 13.03
CA SER A 27 -3.53 -8.60 11.91
C SER A 27 -3.71 -7.63 10.74
N TYR A 28 -2.67 -7.46 9.93
CA TYR A 28 -2.75 -6.67 8.71
C TYR A 28 -3.56 -7.41 7.64
N PRO A 29 -4.34 -6.68 6.82
CA PRO A 29 -5.19 -7.29 5.79
C PRO A 29 -4.35 -8.13 4.81
N THR A 30 -4.89 -9.22 4.30
CA THR A 30 -4.23 -10.04 3.27
C THR A 30 -4.21 -9.35 1.91
N ALA A 31 -5.15 -8.43 1.66
CA ALA A 31 -5.23 -7.61 0.45
C ALA A 31 -5.93 -6.27 0.75
N LEU A 32 -5.60 -5.22 0.00
CA LEU A 32 -6.23 -3.89 0.16
C LEU A 32 -7.75 -3.92 -0.02
N THR A 33 -8.27 -4.85 -0.83
CA THR A 33 -9.72 -5.01 -1.05
C THR A 33 -10.51 -5.25 0.23
N GLN A 34 -9.86 -5.75 1.29
CA GLN A 34 -10.49 -5.90 2.59
C GLN A 34 -10.76 -4.55 3.28
N LEU A 35 -10.06 -3.47 2.93
CA LEU A 35 -10.24 -2.16 3.59
C LEU A 35 -11.59 -1.51 3.26
N TRP A 36 -12.14 -1.79 2.08
CA TRP A 36 -13.44 -1.27 1.63
C TRP A 36 -14.51 -2.36 1.49
N ALA A 37 -14.25 -3.58 1.99
CA ALA A 37 -15.25 -4.63 2.03
C ALA A 37 -16.43 -4.22 2.94
N ALA A 38 -17.66 -4.61 2.56
CA ALA A 38 -18.86 -4.29 3.32
C ALA A 38 -18.87 -4.85 4.75
N THR A 39 -18.07 -5.89 5.01
CA THR A 39 -17.92 -6.54 6.31
C THR A 39 -16.85 -5.90 7.21
N THR A 40 -16.08 -4.94 6.68
CA THR A 40 -14.98 -4.30 7.40
C THR A 40 -15.49 -3.12 8.22
N TYR A 41 -15.14 -3.10 9.51
CA TYR A 41 -15.55 -2.05 10.42
C TYR A 41 -14.43 -1.69 11.41
N PRO A 42 -14.09 -0.39 11.58
CA PRO A 42 -14.62 0.76 10.85
C PRO A 42 -14.13 0.79 9.40
N ARG A 43 -14.96 1.30 8.49
CA ARG A 43 -14.60 1.46 7.08
C ARG A 43 -14.09 2.88 6.84
N ILE A 44 -12.77 3.07 6.88
CA ILE A 44 -12.12 4.38 6.63
C ILE A 44 -12.13 4.73 5.14
N ILE A 45 -12.04 3.72 4.28
CA ILE A 45 -12.03 3.89 2.82
C ILE A 45 -13.30 3.24 2.26
N GLU A 46 -14.12 4.03 1.58
CA GLU A 46 -15.44 3.59 1.11
C GLU A 46 -15.39 2.84 -0.23
N SER A 47 -14.33 3.02 -1.02
CA SER A 47 -14.19 2.41 -2.35
C SER A 47 -12.72 2.21 -2.71
N ALA A 48 -12.48 1.41 -3.76
CA ALA A 48 -11.14 1.18 -4.27
C ALA A 48 -10.48 2.50 -4.72
N MET A 49 -9.24 2.71 -4.28
CA MET A 49 -8.38 3.77 -4.80
C MET A 49 -7.50 3.18 -5.91
N TYR A 50 -7.46 3.87 -7.05
CA TYR A 50 -6.75 3.39 -8.24
C TYR A 50 -5.43 4.14 -8.41
N ASP A 51 -4.38 3.36 -8.65
CA ASP A 51 -3.04 3.85 -8.95
C ASP A 51 -3.08 4.61 -10.28
N PRO A 52 -2.78 5.92 -10.31
CA PRO A 52 -2.81 6.71 -11.52
C PRO A 52 -1.72 6.31 -12.54
N PHE A 53 -0.74 5.51 -12.11
CA PHE A 53 0.30 4.96 -12.97
C PHE A 53 0.07 3.49 -13.31
N GLY A 54 -0.98 2.87 -12.77
CA GLY A 54 -1.33 1.49 -13.05
C GLY A 54 -1.67 1.24 -14.52
N ALA A 55 -1.52 -0.02 -14.96
CA ALA A 55 -1.75 -0.42 -16.35
C ALA A 55 -3.17 -0.13 -16.86
N THR A 56 -4.15 -0.03 -15.95
CA THR A 56 -5.54 0.31 -16.27
C THR A 56 -6.09 1.35 -15.29
N THR A 57 -7.20 2.00 -15.67
CA THR A 57 -7.91 2.96 -14.82
C THR A 57 -8.53 2.35 -13.56
N THR A 58 -8.55 1.02 -13.46
CA THR A 58 -9.04 0.26 -12.30
C THR A 58 -7.94 -0.50 -11.57
N THR A 59 -6.67 -0.30 -11.95
CA THR A 59 -5.54 -0.90 -11.28
C THR A 59 -5.42 -0.26 -9.90
N VAL A 60 -5.53 -1.06 -8.84
CA VAL A 60 -5.34 -0.58 -7.46
C VAL A 60 -3.86 -0.48 -7.12
N TYR A 61 -3.54 0.30 -6.09
CA TYR A 61 -2.21 0.30 -5.48
C TYR A 61 -1.77 -1.11 -5.10
N ARG A 62 -0.47 -1.36 -5.17
CA ARG A 62 0.13 -2.63 -4.81
C ARG A 62 0.30 -2.74 -3.30
N TYR A 63 0.27 -3.98 -2.81
CA TYR A 63 0.36 -4.28 -1.39
C TYR A 63 1.04 -5.63 -1.18
N ALA A 64 1.92 -5.68 -0.18
CA ALA A 64 2.61 -6.89 0.23
C ALA A 64 2.80 -6.88 1.73
N ARG A 65 2.77 -8.07 2.33
CA ARG A 65 3.13 -8.30 3.72
C ARG A 65 4.45 -9.06 3.80
N SER A 66 5.17 -8.84 4.88
CA SER A 66 6.29 -9.71 5.24
C SER A 66 5.78 -11.10 5.58
N THR A 67 6.62 -12.12 5.43
CA THR A 67 6.24 -13.53 5.68
C THR A 67 5.89 -13.82 7.14
N ASN A 68 6.38 -13.01 8.09
CA ASN A 68 6.01 -13.08 9.51
C ASN A 68 4.76 -12.24 9.84
N ASN A 69 4.12 -11.60 8.86
CA ASN A 69 2.97 -10.71 9.00
C ASN A 69 3.18 -9.50 9.93
N ALA A 70 4.42 -9.19 10.31
CA ALA A 70 4.74 -8.05 11.17
C ALA A 70 4.85 -6.73 10.39
N TYR A 71 5.10 -6.81 9.08
CA TYR A 71 5.31 -5.64 8.23
C TYR A 71 4.47 -5.69 6.96
N TYR A 72 4.20 -4.52 6.40
CA TYR A 72 3.58 -4.36 5.09
C TYR A 72 4.15 -3.16 4.34
N VAL A 73 4.00 -3.18 3.02
CA VAL A 73 4.28 -2.05 2.14
C VAL A 73 3.10 -1.83 1.20
N ILE A 74 2.76 -0.57 0.96
CA ILE A 74 1.79 -0.11 -0.05
C ILE A 74 2.56 0.76 -1.02
N TRP A 75 2.38 0.57 -2.33
CA TRP A 75 3.07 1.38 -3.33
C TRP A 75 2.29 1.56 -4.63
N SER A 76 2.66 2.61 -5.35
CA SER A 76 2.36 2.87 -6.75
C SER A 76 3.58 2.54 -7.59
N ILE A 77 3.37 2.08 -8.82
CA ILE A 77 4.44 1.68 -9.77
C ILE A 77 5.15 2.84 -10.45
N GLY A 78 4.89 4.08 -10.01
CA GLY A 78 5.64 5.24 -10.46
C GLY A 78 5.37 5.69 -11.91
N PRO A 79 5.80 6.92 -12.26
CA PRO A 79 5.79 7.47 -13.62
C PRO A 79 6.36 6.58 -14.73
N ASP A 80 7.32 5.71 -14.44
CA ASP A 80 7.94 4.83 -15.42
C ASP A 80 7.06 3.60 -15.76
N GLY A 81 5.98 3.38 -14.99
CA GLY A 81 5.02 2.29 -15.18
C GLY A 81 5.57 0.92 -14.79
N THR A 82 6.69 0.87 -14.07
CA THR A 82 7.41 -0.34 -13.71
C THR A 82 7.56 -0.42 -12.20
N SER A 83 7.04 -1.49 -11.62
CA SER A 83 7.17 -1.72 -10.18
C SER A 83 8.59 -2.13 -9.83
N ASP A 84 9.35 -1.22 -9.25
CA ASP A 84 10.64 -1.54 -8.62
C ASP A 84 10.43 -2.33 -7.33
N ILE A 85 9.47 -1.89 -6.49
CA ILE A 85 9.17 -2.56 -5.22
C ILE A 85 8.58 -3.94 -5.46
N THR A 86 9.16 -4.93 -4.79
CA THR A 86 8.75 -6.34 -4.84
C THR A 86 8.16 -6.84 -3.53
N GLY A 87 8.40 -6.13 -2.42
CA GLY A 87 7.82 -6.47 -1.12
C GLY A 87 8.53 -5.87 0.07
N ILE A 88 8.34 -6.48 1.23
CA ILE A 88 8.96 -6.10 2.50
C ILE A 88 9.44 -7.34 3.25
N SER A 89 10.65 -7.27 3.81
CA SER A 89 11.27 -8.36 4.56
C SER A 89 10.72 -8.49 5.99
N THR A 90 11.06 -9.59 6.66
CA THR A 90 10.75 -9.81 8.09
C THR A 90 11.52 -8.89 9.05
N ALA A 91 12.48 -8.12 8.54
CA ALA A 91 13.18 -7.06 9.27
C ALA A 91 12.57 -5.67 9.05
N GLY A 92 11.45 -5.57 8.31
CA GLY A 92 10.80 -4.29 8.01
C GLY A 92 11.53 -3.47 6.93
N VAL A 93 12.43 -4.10 6.16
CA VAL A 93 13.13 -3.45 5.05
C VAL A 93 12.38 -3.73 3.76
N VAL A 94 11.90 -2.68 3.09
CA VAL A 94 11.26 -2.76 1.77
C VAL A 94 12.32 -3.09 0.71
N THR A 95 11.96 -3.93 -0.26
CA THR A 95 12.89 -4.46 -1.27
C THR A 95 12.42 -4.17 -2.69
N PRO A 96 13.35 -3.85 -3.63
CA PRO A 96 14.76 -3.53 -3.42
C PRO A 96 14.95 -2.15 -2.75
N ALA A 97 16.19 -1.80 -2.39
CA ALA A 97 16.49 -0.51 -1.76
C ALA A 97 16.40 0.68 -2.74
N ASN A 98 16.66 0.43 -4.03
CA ASN A 98 16.43 1.40 -5.10
C ASN A 98 14.97 1.34 -5.56
N ARG A 99 14.26 2.47 -5.51
CA ARG A 99 12.80 2.58 -5.71
C ARG A 99 12.53 3.90 -6.42
N ASP A 100 13.20 4.09 -7.55
CA ASP A 100 13.58 5.39 -8.14
C ASP A 100 12.42 6.40 -8.11
N ASP A 101 11.28 5.99 -8.67
CA ASP A 101 10.09 6.82 -8.87
C ASP A 101 8.81 6.25 -8.23
N ASP A 102 8.86 4.99 -7.77
CA ASP A 102 7.83 4.33 -6.98
C ASP A 102 7.44 5.18 -5.75
N VAL A 103 6.15 5.47 -5.62
CA VAL A 103 5.62 6.14 -4.43
C VAL A 103 5.14 5.09 -3.44
N TRP A 104 5.67 5.10 -2.21
CA TRP A 104 5.39 4.02 -1.27
C TRP A 104 5.28 4.47 0.20
N THR A 105 4.71 3.60 1.02
CA THR A 105 4.79 3.68 2.48
C THR A 105 4.81 2.29 3.11
N SER A 106 5.38 2.18 4.31
CA SER A 106 5.41 0.94 5.08
C SER A 106 5.25 1.24 6.58
N ASN A 107 5.04 0.19 7.37
CA ASN A 107 5.22 0.20 8.83
C ASN A 107 6.63 -0.29 9.26
N GLY A 108 7.52 -0.57 8.31
CA GLY A 108 8.91 -0.96 8.54
C GLY A 108 9.88 0.22 8.48
N SER A 109 11.17 -0.04 8.73
CA SER A 109 12.23 0.95 8.91
C SER A 109 13.00 1.34 7.64
N GLY A 110 12.59 0.86 6.46
CA GLY A 110 13.30 1.11 5.21
C GLY A 110 13.10 2.51 4.62
N THR A 111 13.37 3.59 5.37
CA THR A 111 13.50 4.97 4.86
C THR A 111 14.77 5.13 4.03
#